data_AF-A0A9D5NC17-F1
#
_entry.id   AF-A0A9D5NC17-F1
#
_cell.length_a   1.000
_cell.length_b   1.000
_cell.length_c   1.000
_cell.angle_alpha   90.00
_cell.angle_beta   90.00
_cell.angle_gamma   90.00
#
_symmetry.space_group_name_H-M   'P 1'
#
loop_
_entity.id
_entity.type
_entity.pdbx_description
1 polymer ?
#
loop_
_entity_poly.entity_id
_entity_poly.type
_entity_poly.pdbx_seq_one_letter_code
_entity_poly.pdbx_strand_id
1 'polypeptide(L)'
;MVDIPIKTANYKILRRGNGNSYQFICALSNAVLHTTQPVNGNTLEEEVLLAWEEGKNYFNHCHKCGRWVSDVMYNPDVCECVDCVPWEENPRYCSQCGVKIPMNTTFCSECGTRLRYREVWK
;
A
#
# COMPACT_ATOMS: atom_id res chain seq x y z
N MET A 1 -10.18 -27.56 8.21
CA MET A 1 -9.04 -26.62 8.19
C MET A 1 -9.65 -25.29 7.79
N VAL A 2 -9.79 -24.37 8.73
CA VAL A 2 -10.33 -23.05 8.42
C VAL A 2 -9.13 -22.27 7.91
N ASP A 3 -9.14 -21.87 6.64
CA ASP A 3 -8.17 -20.93 6.10
C ASP A 3 -8.34 -19.62 6.86
N ILE A 4 -7.57 -19.43 7.92
CA ILE A 4 -7.53 -18.18 8.66
C ILE A 4 -6.90 -17.17 7.69
N PRO A 5 -7.60 -16.09 7.30
CA PRO A 5 -7.04 -15.11 6.41
C PRO A 5 -5.80 -14.51 7.07
N ILE A 6 -4.64 -14.68 6.44
CA ILE A 6 -3.40 -14.05 6.86
C ILE A 6 -3.62 -12.53 6.85
N LYS A 7 -3.56 -11.88 8.01
CA LYS A 7 -3.89 -10.46 8.19
C LYS A 7 -2.72 -9.54 7.81
N THR A 8 -2.37 -9.51 6.53
CA THR A 8 -1.29 -8.67 5.99
C THR A 8 -1.83 -7.73 4.90
N ALA A 9 -1.00 -6.78 4.46
CA ALA A 9 -1.24 -6.12 3.19
C ALA A 9 -1.15 -7.10 2.01
N ASN A 10 -1.62 -6.69 0.83
CA ASN A 10 -1.42 -7.43 -0.42
C ASN A 10 0.08 -7.62 -0.66
N TYR A 11 0.50 -8.74 -1.22
CA TYR A 11 1.92 -8.98 -1.50
C TYR A 11 2.19 -9.78 -2.77
N LYS A 12 3.45 -9.69 -3.23
CA LYS A 12 4.04 -10.59 -4.23
C LYS A 12 5.27 -11.27 -3.65
N ILE A 13 5.44 -12.55 -3.95
CA ILE A 13 6.60 -13.33 -3.53
C ILE A 13 7.69 -13.23 -4.60
N LEU A 14 8.90 -12.84 -4.19
CA LEU A 14 10.11 -12.86 -5.00
C LEU A 14 11.00 -14.01 -4.51
N ARG A 15 11.04 -15.10 -5.28
CA ARG A 15 11.90 -16.25 -4.99
C ARG A 15 13.36 -15.89 -5.18
N ARG A 16 14.18 -16.02 -4.13
CA ARG A 16 15.64 -15.83 -4.16
C ARG A 16 16.35 -17.15 -3.84
N GLY A 17 17.65 -17.22 -4.09
CA GLY A 17 18.44 -18.42 -3.79
C GLY A 17 18.62 -18.73 -2.29
N ASN A 18 18.36 -17.74 -1.42
CA ASN A 18 18.57 -17.80 0.04
C ASN A 18 17.27 -17.60 0.85
N GLY A 19 16.10 -17.79 0.22
CA GLY A 19 14.78 -17.57 0.83
C GLY A 19 13.87 -16.77 -0.09
N ASN A 20 12.67 -16.41 0.39
CA ASN A 20 11.74 -15.57 -0.35
C ASN A 20 11.76 -14.14 0.19
N SER A 21 11.74 -13.15 -0.70
CA SER A 21 11.42 -11.76 -0.32
C SER A 21 9.97 -11.45 -0.64
N TYR A 22 9.36 -10.55 0.13
CA TYR A 22 7.95 -10.18 -0.02
C TYR A 22 7.85 -8.70 -0.39
N GLN A 23 7.19 -8.41 -1.50
CA GLN A 23 6.82 -7.05 -1.86
C GLN A 23 5.42 -6.76 -1.36
N PHE A 24 5.29 -5.95 -0.31
CA PHE A 24 3.99 -5.51 0.21
C PHE A 24 3.48 -4.30 -0.57
N ILE A 25 2.19 -4.31 -0.89
CA ILE A 25 1.56 -3.46 -1.89
C ILE A 25 0.35 -2.76 -1.32
N CYS A 26 0.27 -1.44 -1.49
CA CYS A 26 -0.91 -0.65 -1.16
C CYS A 26 -2.12 -1.14 -1.95
N ALA A 27 -3.22 -1.45 -1.26
CA ALA A 27 -4.42 -2.00 -1.89
C ALA A 27 -5.15 -1.03 -2.85
N LEU A 28 -4.91 0.28 -2.77
CA LEU A 28 -5.56 1.27 -3.64
C LEU A 28 -4.66 1.71 -4.81
N SER A 29 -3.42 2.13 -4.51
CA SER A 29 -2.52 2.65 -5.53
C SER A 29 -1.76 1.57 -6.29
N ASN A 30 -1.64 0.37 -5.72
CA ASN A 30 -0.71 -0.68 -6.15
C ASN A 30 0.77 -0.29 -6.00
N ALA A 31 1.09 0.73 -5.20
CA ALA A 31 2.45 1.07 -4.84
C ALA A 31 3.08 -0.06 -4.01
N VAL A 32 4.29 -0.48 -4.36
CA VAL A 32 5.12 -1.32 -3.48
C VAL A 32 5.66 -0.41 -2.38
N LEU A 33 5.29 -0.66 -1.13
CA LEU A 33 5.71 0.16 0.01
C LEU A 33 6.92 -0.43 0.74
N HIS A 34 7.01 -1.76 0.74
CA HIS A 34 8.14 -2.46 1.35
C HIS A 34 8.52 -3.69 0.56
N THR A 35 9.81 -3.97 0.45
CA THR A 35 10.34 -5.25 -0.03
C THR A 35 11.24 -5.81 1.06
N THR A 36 10.87 -6.95 1.63
CA THR A 36 11.63 -7.54 2.74
C THR A 36 12.98 -8.09 2.29
N GLN A 37 13.89 -8.23 3.25
CA GLN A 37 15.00 -9.17 3.09
C GLN A 37 14.47 -10.60 2.86
N PRO A 38 15.29 -11.53 2.31
CA PRO A 38 14.89 -12.93 2.19
C PRO A 38 14.54 -13.50 3.57
N VAL A 39 13.33 -14.00 3.68
CA VAL A 39 12.80 -14.68 4.86
C VAL A 39 12.76 -16.18 4.56
N ASN A 40 13.02 -16.99 5.59
CA ASN A 40 12.88 -18.43 5.55
C ASN A 40 11.92 -18.82 6.68
N GLY A 41 10.77 -19.40 6.35
CA GLY A 41 9.84 -19.99 7.33
C GLY A 41 9.72 -21.50 7.15
N ASN A 42 9.24 -22.21 8.17
CA ASN A 42 8.96 -23.65 8.04
C ASN A 42 7.70 -23.90 7.19
N THR A 43 6.82 -22.89 7.13
CA THR A 43 5.63 -22.86 6.29
C THR A 43 5.52 -21.51 5.58
N LEU A 44 4.74 -21.47 4.49
CA LEU A 44 4.48 -20.21 3.79
C LEU A 44 3.77 -19.18 4.69
N GLU A 45 2.84 -19.64 5.54
CA GLU A 45 2.11 -18.77 6.47
C GLU A 45 3.05 -18.11 7.48
N GLU A 46 3.92 -18.91 8.12
CA GLU A 46 4.94 -18.40 9.04
C GLU A 46 5.88 -17.42 8.35
N GLU A 47 6.34 -17.76 7.14
CA GLU A 47 7.24 -16.92 6.36
C GLU A 47 6.62 -15.56 6.01
N VAL A 48 5.35 -15.54 5.59
CA VAL A 48 4.61 -14.30 5.29
C VAL A 48 4.43 -13.45 6.55
N LEU A 49 4.11 -14.06 7.69
CA LEU A 49 3.93 -13.32 8.94
C LEU A 49 5.24 -12.70 9.44
N LEU A 50 6.36 -13.43 9.34
CA LEU A 50 7.69 -12.89 9.63
C LEU A 50 8.04 -11.72 8.70
N ALA A 51 7.77 -11.87 7.39
CA ALA A 51 7.96 -10.81 6.42
C ALA A 51 7.06 -9.59 6.74
N TRP A 52 5.82 -9.82 7.18
CA TRP A 52 4.89 -8.76 7.49
C TRP A 52 5.29 -7.94 8.71
N GLU A 53 5.89 -8.56 9.73
CA GLU A 53 6.42 -7.83 10.88
C GLU A 53 7.47 -6.77 10.47
N GLU A 54 8.23 -7.02 9.40
CA GLU A 54 9.17 -6.05 8.81
C GLU A 54 8.42 -4.92 8.06
N GLY A 55 7.33 -5.25 7.37
CA GLY A 55 6.62 -4.33 6.47
C GLY A 55 5.43 -3.57 7.06
N LYS A 56 4.86 -4.00 8.19
CA LYS A 56 3.54 -3.51 8.66
C LYS A 56 3.48 -2.02 8.97
N ASN A 57 4.60 -1.43 9.40
CA ASN A 57 4.67 -0.03 9.79
C ASN A 57 4.62 0.94 8.59
N TYR A 58 4.69 0.44 7.36
CA TYR A 58 4.55 1.23 6.13
C TYR A 58 3.08 1.37 5.67
N PHE A 59 2.13 0.83 6.43
CA PHE A 59 0.73 0.76 6.04
C PHE A 59 -0.21 1.26 7.14
N ASN A 60 -1.35 1.78 6.70
CA ASN A 60 -2.50 2.08 7.55
C ASN A 60 -3.64 1.11 7.24
N HIS A 61 -4.33 0.62 8.27
CA HIS A 61 -5.47 -0.29 8.14
C HIS A 61 -6.78 0.49 8.17
N CYS A 62 -7.53 0.48 7.07
CA CYS A 62 -8.82 1.15 6.99
C CYS A 62 -9.85 0.49 7.94
N HIS A 63 -10.41 1.27 8.87
CA HIS A 63 -11.39 0.76 9.83
C HIS A 63 -12.75 0.38 9.21
N LYS A 64 -13.05 0.88 8.01
CA LYS A 64 -14.32 0.61 7.31
C LYS A 64 -14.27 -0.60 6.39
N CYS A 65 -13.22 -0.74 5.57
CA CYS A 65 -13.12 -1.83 4.59
C CYS A 65 -12.03 -2.87 4.88
N GLY A 66 -11.20 -2.67 5.90
CA GLY A 66 -10.14 -3.60 6.30
C GLY A 66 -8.93 -3.65 5.36
N ARG A 67 -8.86 -2.78 4.34
CA ARG A 67 -7.71 -2.73 3.43
C ARG A 67 -6.51 -2.05 4.09
N TRP A 68 -5.32 -2.56 3.81
CA TRP A 68 -4.05 -1.90 4.13
C TRP A 68 -3.63 -0.98 2.98
N VAL A 69 -3.39 0.30 3.29
CA VAL A 69 -3.11 1.35 2.31
C VAL A 69 -1.91 2.19 2.74
N SER A 70 -1.27 2.87 1.79
CA SER A 70 -0.20 3.83 2.07
C SER A 70 -0.72 5.08 2.78
N ASP A 71 0.17 5.83 3.41
CA ASP A 71 -0.15 7.12 4.06
C ASP A 71 -0.93 8.07 3.13
N VAL A 72 -0.49 8.19 1.88
CA VAL A 72 -1.16 9.08 0.91
C VAL A 72 -2.54 8.61 0.46
N MET A 73 -2.86 7.33 0.71
CA MET A 73 -4.15 6.70 0.43
C MET A 73 -5.01 6.56 1.70
N TYR A 74 -4.60 7.14 2.82
CA TYR A 74 -5.26 7.03 4.12
C TYR A 74 -5.65 8.40 4.66
N ASN A 75 -6.91 8.57 5.04
CA ASN A 75 -7.40 9.73 5.76
C ASN A 75 -7.29 9.45 7.28
N PRO A 76 -6.30 10.03 7.99
CA PRO A 76 -6.08 9.77 9.40
C PRO A 76 -7.13 10.42 10.30
N ASP A 77 -7.82 11.48 9.84
CA ASP A 77 -8.81 12.21 10.64
C ASP A 77 -10.03 11.33 10.97
N VAL A 78 -10.34 10.39 10.08
CA VAL A 78 -11.44 9.42 10.25
C VAL A 78 -10.98 7.97 10.33
N CYS A 79 -9.68 7.73 10.21
CA CYS A 79 -9.07 6.39 10.19
C CYS A 79 -9.59 5.47 9.06
N GLU A 80 -9.79 6.01 7.86
CA GLU A 80 -10.31 5.28 6.70
C GLU A 80 -9.47 5.54 5.44
N CYS A 81 -9.53 4.65 4.45
CA CYS A 81 -8.89 4.91 3.16
C CYS A 81 -9.68 5.93 2.32
N VAL A 82 -8.99 6.56 1.37
CA VAL A 82 -9.57 7.64 0.54
C VAL A 82 -10.70 7.19 -0.40
N ASP A 83 -10.78 5.89 -0.70
CA ASP A 83 -11.93 5.30 -1.40
C ASP A 83 -13.19 5.25 -0.50
N CYS A 84 -12.98 5.10 0.82
CA CYS A 84 -14.05 4.95 1.82
C CYS A 84 -14.58 6.31 2.30
N VAL A 85 -13.66 7.25 2.55
CA VAL A 85 -13.92 8.66 2.85
C VAL A 85 -12.86 9.50 2.12
N PRO A 86 -13.23 10.16 1.00
CA PRO A 86 -12.36 11.11 0.33
C PRO A 86 -11.96 12.26 1.26
N TRP A 87 -10.80 12.87 1.01
CA TRP A 87 -10.38 14.09 1.69
C TRP A 87 -11.31 15.26 1.35
N GLU A 88 -11.56 16.13 2.33
CA GLU A 88 -12.31 17.38 2.12
C GLU A 88 -11.58 18.32 1.15
N GLU A 89 -10.26 18.48 1.34
CA GLU A 89 -9.38 19.14 0.39
C GLU A 89 -8.47 18.11 -0.27
N ASN A 90 -8.51 18.04 -1.61
CA ASN A 90 -7.76 17.01 -2.35
C ASN A 90 -6.24 17.21 -2.14
N PRO A 91 -5.56 16.29 -1.42
CA PRO A 91 -4.14 16.41 -1.19
C PRO A 91 -3.46 16.24 -2.53
N ARG A 92 -2.72 17.26 -2.97
CA ARG A 92 -1.93 17.17 -4.20
C ARG A 92 -0.68 16.33 -3.93
N TYR A 93 -0.84 15.03 -3.68
CA TYR A 93 0.26 14.06 -3.54
C TYR A 93 0.06 12.91 -4.51
N CYS A 94 1.14 12.50 -5.18
CA CYS A 94 1.12 11.36 -6.08
C CYS A 94 0.58 10.13 -5.35
N SER A 95 -0.48 9.53 -5.89
CA SER A 95 -1.08 8.36 -5.26
C SER A 95 -0.14 7.16 -5.17
N GLN A 96 0.88 7.12 -6.02
CA GLN A 96 1.84 6.03 -6.08
C GLN A 96 3.04 6.23 -5.14
N CYS A 97 3.72 7.36 -5.22
CA CYS A 97 4.97 7.59 -4.48
C CYS A 97 4.84 8.62 -3.34
N GLY A 98 3.72 9.32 -3.24
CA GLY A 98 3.46 10.30 -2.21
C GLY A 98 4.15 11.66 -2.36
N VAL A 99 4.90 11.91 -3.43
CA VAL A 99 5.49 13.24 -3.66
C VAL A 99 4.41 14.30 -3.85
N LYS A 100 4.64 15.50 -3.32
CA LYS A 100 3.77 16.66 -3.54
C LYS A 100 3.76 17.02 -5.03
N ILE A 101 2.57 17.26 -5.56
CA ILE A 101 2.30 17.52 -6.95
C ILE A 101 2.00 19.02 -7.19
N PRO A 102 2.70 19.68 -8.13
CA PRO A 102 2.36 21.02 -8.58
C PRO A 102 1.00 21.08 -9.31
N MET A 103 0.38 22.27 -9.38
CA MET A 103 -0.85 22.44 -10.18
C MET A 103 -0.65 22.09 -11.66
N ASN A 104 -1.68 21.53 -12.28
CA ASN A 104 -1.77 21.26 -13.72
C ASN A 104 -0.77 20.25 -14.31
N THR A 105 -0.26 19.30 -13.52
CA THR A 105 0.57 18.20 -14.04
C THR A 105 -0.25 16.94 -14.33
N THR A 106 0.09 16.25 -15.42
CA THR A 106 -0.58 15.01 -15.86
C THR A 106 0.16 13.76 -15.38
N PHE A 107 1.46 13.87 -15.09
CA PHE A 107 2.32 12.76 -14.66
C PHE A 107 3.17 13.20 -13.47
N CYS A 108 3.46 12.26 -12.57
CA CYS A 108 4.36 12.48 -11.44
C CYS A 108 5.79 12.65 -11.95
N SER A 109 6.49 13.71 -11.54
CA SER A 109 7.90 13.92 -11.88
C SER A 109 8.82 12.84 -11.31
N GLU A 110 8.49 12.32 -10.12
CA GLU A 110 9.34 11.34 -9.43
C GLU A 110 9.14 9.90 -9.91
N CYS A 111 7.91 9.43 -10.08
CA CYS A 111 7.63 8.02 -10.39
C CYS A 111 6.97 7.79 -11.75
N GLY A 112 6.67 8.84 -12.52
CA GLY A 112 6.07 8.75 -13.85
C GLY A 112 4.59 8.32 -13.87
N THR A 113 3.97 8.03 -12.72
CA THR A 113 2.55 7.65 -12.65
C THR A 113 1.65 8.75 -13.20
N ARG A 114 0.68 8.37 -14.04
CA ARG A 114 -0.36 9.28 -14.52
C ARG A 114 -1.26 9.73 -13.37
N LEU A 115 -1.34 11.03 -13.19
CA LEU A 115 -2.08 11.69 -12.14
C LEU A 115 -3.53 11.87 -12.58
N ARG A 116 -4.48 11.27 -11.85
CA ARG A 116 -5.93 11.34 -12.16
C ARG A 116 -6.67 12.33 -11.25
N TYR A 117 -6.13 13.53 -11.04
CA TYR A 117 -6.77 14.52 -10.15
C TYR A 117 -7.99 15.22 -10.75
N ARG A 118 -8.24 15.08 -12.07
CA ARG A 118 -9.17 15.95 -12.82
C ARG A 118 -10.58 15.43 -13.07
N GLU A 119 -10.95 14.21 -12.67
CA GLU A 119 -12.21 13.60 -13.18
C GLU A 119 -13.25 13.25 -12.10
N VAL A 120 -13.00 13.58 -10.82
CA VAL A 120 -13.91 13.15 -9.74
C VAL A 120 -15.00 14.19 -9.40
N TRP A 121 -15.08 15.31 -10.12
CA TRP A 121 -16.05 16.38 -9.79
C TRP A 121 -16.86 16.79 -11.01
N LYS A 122 -17.93 16.03 -11.26
CA LYS A 122 -19.19 16.52 -11.84
C LYS A 122 -20.29 16.30 -10.83
#